data_AF-A0A2N5K900-F1
#
_entry.id   AF-A0A2N5K900-F1
#
_cell.length_a   1.000
_cell.length_b   1.000
_cell.length_c   1.000
_cell.angle_alpha   90.00
_cell.angle_beta   90.00
_cell.angle_gamma   90.00
#
_symmetry.space_group_name_H-M   'P 1'
#
loop_
_entity.id
_entity.type
_entity.pdbx_description
1 polymer ?
#
loop_
_entity_poly.entity_id
_entity_poly.type
_entity_poly.pdbx_seq_one_letter_code
_entity_poly.pdbx_strand_id
1 'polypeptide(L)'
;MTCGVGFRSLQEQIDTTTSGGKLIFHIFASLAEFERDLISERTNAGLAAARARGRKGGRPKGVDQRKKQVALALKKDAGHSVREICEIVGISRNTYYKYTRG
;
A
#
# COMPACT_ATOMS: atom_id res chain seq x y z
N MET A 1 -23.93 -12.20 -3.72
CA MET A 1 -24.88 -11.63 -2.74
C MET A 1 -26.25 -11.99 -3.27
N THR A 2 -27.06 -12.82 -2.62
CA THR A 2 -27.81 -12.46 -1.41
C THR A 2 -28.23 -13.72 -0.65
N CYS A 3 -27.85 -13.84 0.63
CA CYS A 3 -28.76 -14.44 1.59
C CYS A 3 -30.02 -13.55 1.59
N GLY A 4 -31.23 -14.10 1.57
CA GLY A 4 -32.49 -13.32 1.43
C GLY A 4 -32.83 -12.45 2.65
N VAL A 5 -31.88 -11.65 3.13
CA VAL A 5 -31.97 -10.81 4.33
C VAL A 5 -32.20 -9.36 3.89
N GLY A 6 -33.19 -8.72 4.52
CA GLY A 6 -33.48 -7.29 4.36
C GLY A 6 -32.68 -6.42 5.32
N PHE A 7 -32.39 -5.18 4.91
CA PHE A 7 -31.75 -4.15 5.71
C PHE A 7 -32.77 -3.06 6.02
N ARG A 8 -32.93 -2.71 7.30
CA ARG A 8 -33.78 -1.62 7.74
C ARG A 8 -33.01 -0.64 8.62
N SER A 9 -32.87 0.60 8.14
CA SER A 9 -32.37 1.72 8.93
C SER A 9 -33.54 2.39 9.64
N LEU A 10 -33.46 2.51 10.97
CA LEU A 10 -34.51 3.15 11.77
C LEU A 10 -34.46 4.67 11.70
N GLN A 11 -33.26 5.23 11.54
CA GLN A 11 -33.03 6.67 11.53
C GLN A 11 -33.35 7.27 10.16
N GLU A 12 -32.83 6.66 9.10
CA GLU A 12 -33.03 7.12 7.72
C GLU A 12 -34.34 6.58 7.09
N GLN A 13 -35.09 5.76 7.85
CA GLN A 13 -36.30 5.07 7.40
C GLN A 13 -36.14 4.27 6.09
N ILE A 14 -34.94 3.76 5.81
CA ILE A 14 -34.66 2.95 4.62
C ILE A 14 -35.00 1.49 4.93
N ASP A 15 -35.90 0.87 4.16
CA ASP A 15 -36.25 -0.54 4.27
C ASP A 15 -36.08 -1.28 2.94
N THR A 16 -35.00 -2.05 2.81
CA THR A 16 -34.69 -2.78 1.57
C THR A 16 -35.54 -4.05 1.38
N THR A 17 -36.50 -4.33 2.26
CA THR A 17 -37.54 -5.33 1.97
C THR A 17 -38.61 -4.78 1.03
N THR A 18 -38.72 -3.45 0.89
CA THR A 18 -39.64 -2.77 -0.02
C THR A 18 -38.95 -2.39 -1.33
N SER A 19 -39.70 -2.29 -2.44
CA SER A 19 -39.17 -1.85 -3.73
C SER A 19 -38.64 -0.41 -3.69
N GLY A 20 -39.34 0.49 -3.01
CA GLY A 20 -38.92 1.88 -2.81
C GLY A 20 -37.65 2.01 -1.97
N GLY A 21 -37.54 1.28 -0.86
CA GLY A 21 -36.35 1.31 -0.04
C GLY A 21 -35.12 0.68 -0.71
N LYS A 22 -35.30 -0.34 -1.56
CA LYS A 22 -34.21 -0.82 -2.44
C LYS A 22 -33.73 0.25 -3.42
N LEU A 23 -34.65 0.96 -4.07
CA LEU A 23 -34.29 2.04 -5.00
C LEU A 23 -33.48 3.13 -4.29
N ILE A 24 -33.96 3.63 -3.16
CA ILE A 24 -33.28 4.66 -2.37
C ILE A 24 -31.90 4.16 -1.90
N PHE A 25 -31.82 2.93 -1.42
CA PHE A 25 -30.56 2.32 -1.02
C PHE A 25 -29.55 2.25 -2.17
N HIS A 26 -29.99 1.90 -3.39
CA HIS A 26 -29.14 1.90 -4.57
C HIS A 26 -28.67 3.29 -4.98
N ILE A 27 -29.54 4.31 -4.91
CA ILE A 27 -29.15 5.70 -5.17
C ILE A 27 -28.05 6.13 -4.19
N PHE A 28 -28.21 5.85 -2.89
CA PHE A 28 -27.17 6.15 -1.90
C PHE A 28 -25.88 5.37 -2.14
N ALA A 29 -25.97 4.10 -2.56
CA ALA A 29 -24.79 3.32 -2.92
C ALA A 29 -24.04 3.96 -4.10
N SER A 30 -24.75 4.39 -5.14
CA SER A 30 -24.15 5.09 -6.28
C SER A 30 -23.56 6.45 -5.89
N LEU A 31 -24.22 7.20 -5.00
CA LEU A 31 -23.66 8.46 -4.49
C LEU A 31 -22.39 8.24 -3.67
N ALA A 32 -22.37 7.21 -2.82
CA ALA A 32 -21.17 6.87 -2.04
C ALA A 32 -19.99 6.44 -2.93
N GLU A 33 -20.26 5.75 -4.04
CA GLU A 33 -19.25 5.42 -5.05
C GLU A 33 -18.71 6.69 -5.73
N PHE A 34 -19.59 7.58 -6.16
CA PHE A 34 -19.20 8.87 -6.76
C PHE A 34 -18.34 9.74 -5.82
N GLU A 35 -18.71 9.84 -4.53
CA GLU A 35 -17.93 10.58 -3.54
C GLU A 35 -16.53 9.97 -3.34
N ARG A 36 -16.44 8.63 -3.30
CA ARG A 36 -15.16 7.93 -3.20
C ARG A 36 -14.27 8.24 -4.40
N ASP A 37 -14.82 8.26 -5.60
CA ASP A 37 -14.09 8.58 -6.82
C ASP A 37 -13.54 10.00 -6.78
N LEU A 38 -14.37 10.98 -6.41
CA LEU A 38 -13.92 12.38 -6.24
C LEU A 38 -12.78 12.53 -5.22
N ILE A 39 -12.83 11.81 -4.09
CA ILE A 39 -11.77 11.81 -3.09
C ILE A 39 -10.47 11.21 -3.66
N SER A 40 -10.60 10.12 -4.41
CA SER A 40 -9.47 9.45 -5.07
C SER A 40 -8.80 10.38 -6.09
N GLU A 41 -9.59 11.02 -6.97
CA GLU A 41 -9.12 11.98 -7.95
C GLU A 41 -8.34 13.13 -7.29
N ARG A 42 -8.90 13.73 -6.24
CA ARG A 42 -8.25 14.83 -5.52
C ARG A 42 -6.95 14.39 -4.85
N THR A 43 -6.91 13.18 -4.31
CA THR A 43 -5.69 12.59 -3.73
C THR A 43 -4.61 12.39 -4.79
N ASN A 44 -4.99 11.86 -5.96
CA ASN A 44 -4.07 11.65 -7.08
C ASN A 44 -3.51 12.97 -7.61
N ALA A 45 -4.35 14.00 -7.75
CA ALA A 45 -3.90 15.34 -8.12
C ALA A 45 -2.88 15.91 -7.11
N GLY A 46 -3.15 15.76 -5.81
CA GLY A 46 -2.23 16.16 -4.75
C GLY A 46 -0.89 15.42 -4.80
N LEU A 47 -0.91 14.11 -5.03
CA LEU A 47 0.30 13.28 -5.21
C LEU A 47 1.10 13.70 -6.45
N ALA A 48 0.44 13.98 -7.57
CA ALA A 48 1.07 14.46 -8.79
C ALA A 48 1.78 15.80 -8.56
N ALA A 49 1.09 16.77 -7.95
CA ALA A 49 1.67 18.06 -7.59
C ALA A 49 2.87 17.92 -6.61
N ALA A 50 2.77 17.03 -5.63
CA ALA A 50 3.88 16.78 -4.69
C ALA A 50 5.10 16.16 -5.40
N ARG A 51 4.88 15.23 -6.34
CA ARG A 51 5.95 14.64 -7.17
C ARG A 51 6.60 15.68 -8.07
N ALA A 52 5.82 16.59 -8.67
CA ALA A 52 6.34 17.70 -9.49
C ALA A 52 7.24 18.64 -8.67
N ARG A 53 6.94 18.85 -7.38
CA ARG A 53 7.81 19.57 -6.43
C ARG A 53 9.02 18.76 -5.94
N GLY A 54 9.27 17.57 -6.49
CA GLY A 54 10.41 16.73 -6.14
C GLY A 54 10.22 15.78 -4.96
N ARG A 55 9.03 15.72 -4.35
CA ARG A 55 8.76 14.74 -3.28
C ARG A 55 8.79 13.32 -3.83
N LYS A 56 9.74 12.51 -3.38
CA LYS A 56 9.77 11.05 -3.61
C LYS A 56 8.93 10.37 -2.53
N GLY A 57 7.67 10.04 -2.87
CA GLY A 57 6.78 9.28 -2.00
C GLY A 57 7.16 7.78 -1.90
N GLY A 58 6.32 7.01 -1.21
CA GLY A 58 6.55 5.57 -0.98
C GLY A 58 7.43 5.28 0.23
N ARG A 59 7.70 3.99 0.48
CA ARG A 59 8.58 3.56 1.59
C ARG A 59 10.00 4.10 1.35
N PRO A 60 10.61 4.82 2.32
CA PRO A 60 12.00 5.23 2.21
C PRO A 60 12.89 4.02 1.88
N LYS A 61 13.87 4.21 1.00
CA LYS A 61 14.83 3.16 0.69
C LYS A 61 15.58 2.82 1.99
N GLY A 62 15.31 1.65 2.58
CA GLY A 62 16.01 1.12 3.75
C GLY A 62 17.45 0.67 3.45
N VAL A 63 18.10 1.36 2.51
CA VAL A 63 19.47 1.09 2.10
C VAL A 63 20.36 1.91 3.02
N ASP A 64 20.80 1.28 4.10
CA ASP A 64 21.96 1.79 4.81
C ASP A 64 23.18 1.62 3.88
N GLN A 65 23.62 2.73 3.29
CA GLN A 65 24.70 2.76 2.33
C GLN A 65 26.00 2.20 2.93
N ARG A 66 26.20 2.37 4.24
CA ARG A 66 27.34 1.81 4.97
C ARG A 66 27.24 0.29 5.01
N LYS A 67 26.08 -0.26 5.38
CA LYS A 67 25.83 -1.72 5.35
C LYS A 67 26.01 -2.30 3.95
N LYS A 68 25.59 -1.57 2.90
CA LYS A 68 25.81 -1.98 1.52
C LYS A 68 27.30 -2.06 1.17
N GLN A 69 28.08 -1.04 1.53
CA GLN A 69 29.52 -1.02 1.28
C GLN A 69 30.25 -2.16 2.03
N VAL A 70 29.92 -2.38 3.30
CA VAL A 70 30.52 -3.46 4.11
C VAL A 70 30.17 -4.83 3.53
N ALA A 71 28.91 -5.08 3.16
CA ALA A 71 28.51 -6.34 2.54
C ALA A 71 29.22 -6.59 1.19
N LEU A 72 29.46 -5.53 0.39
CA LEU A 72 30.20 -5.64 -0.87
C LEU A 72 31.70 -5.89 -0.65
N ALA A 73 32.29 -5.31 0.39
CA ALA A 73 33.68 -5.57 0.77
C ALA A 73 33.87 -7.02 1.22
N LEU A 74 33.02 -7.51 2.13
CA LEU A 74 33.06 -8.89 2.64
C LEU A 74 32.77 -9.93 1.55
N LYS A 75 31.96 -9.60 0.53
CA LYS A 75 31.75 -10.48 -0.64
C LYS A 75 33.01 -10.65 -1.49
N LYS A 76 33.87 -9.63 -1.58
CA LYS A 76 35.13 -9.70 -2.35
C LYS A 76 36.18 -10.55 -1.64
N ASP A 77 36.09 -10.63 -0.32
CA ASP A 77 36.91 -11.53 0.48
C ASP A 77 36.34 -12.96 0.35
N ALA A 78 37.12 -13.88 -0.24
CA ALA A 78 36.66 -15.23 -0.58
C ALA A 78 36.42 -16.12 0.65
N GLY A 79 36.69 -15.63 1.86
CA GLY A 79 36.60 -16.38 3.11
C GLY A 79 35.22 -16.38 3.79
N HIS A 80 34.25 -15.56 3.35
CA HIS A 80 32.97 -15.41 4.05
C HIS A 80 31.79 -16.04 3.31
N SER A 81 31.03 -16.86 4.02
CA SER A 81 29.75 -17.36 3.53
C SER A 81 28.69 -16.24 3.52
N VAL A 82 27.68 -16.37 2.64
CA VAL A 82 26.56 -15.41 2.57
C VAL A 82 25.85 -15.26 3.92
N ARG A 83 25.77 -16.34 4.71
CA ARG A 83 25.13 -16.34 6.03
C ARG A 83 25.92 -15.47 7.01
N GLU A 84 27.23 -15.67 7.09
CA GLU A 84 28.12 -14.89 7.97
C GLU A 84 28.08 -13.41 7.61
N ILE A 85 28.10 -13.07 6.32
CA ILE A 85 28.00 -11.67 5.88
C ILE A 85 26.67 -11.04 6.34
N CYS A 86 25.57 -11.78 6.24
CA CYS A 86 24.26 -11.31 6.70
C CYS A 86 24.21 -11.09 8.22
N GLU A 87 24.83 -11.98 9.00
CA GLU A 87 24.92 -11.87 10.46
C GLU A 87 25.81 -10.69 10.88
N ILE A 88 27.00 -10.55 10.29
CA ILE A 88 27.95 -9.45 10.56
C ILE A 88 27.34 -8.08 10.24
N VAL A 89 26.67 -7.95 9.10
CA VAL A 89 26.10 -6.68 8.63
C VAL A 89 24.72 -6.41 9.26
N GLY A 90 24.10 -7.43 9.86
CA GLY A 90 22.76 -7.36 10.43
C GLY A 90 21.69 -7.06 9.38
N ILE A 91 21.68 -7.82 8.29
CA ILE A 91 20.70 -7.71 7.20
C ILE A 91 20.12 -9.08 6.82
N SER A 92 18.91 -9.11 6.28
CA SER A 92 18.33 -10.35 5.77
C SER A 92 19.05 -10.82 4.50
N ARG A 93 19.01 -12.13 4.21
CA ARG A 93 19.51 -12.71 2.96
C ARG A 93 18.93 -12.02 1.72
N ASN A 94 17.66 -11.60 1.77
CA ASN A 94 17.01 -10.89 0.67
C ASN A 94 17.63 -9.49 0.44
N THR A 95 17.92 -8.76 1.53
CA THR A 95 18.62 -7.46 1.46
C THR A 95 20.05 -7.62 0.94
N TYR A 96 20.75 -8.68 1.37
CA TYR A 96 22.08 -9.01 0.85
C TYR A 96 22.09 -9.19 -0.68
N TYR A 97 21.17 -9.99 -1.22
CA TYR A 97 21.10 -10.18 -2.68
C TYR A 97 20.69 -8.89 -3.42
N LYS A 98 19.82 -8.06 -2.83
CA LYS A 98 19.51 -6.72 -3.38
C LYS A 98 20.74 -5.80 -3.41
N TYR A 99 21.66 -5.93 -2.46
CA TYR A 99 22.88 -5.14 -2.40
C TYR A 99 23.95 -5.63 -3.39
N THR A 100 24.01 -6.94 -3.64
CA THR A 100 25.13 -7.60 -4.32
C THR A 100 24.83 -8.08 -5.75
N ARG A 101 23.58 -8.04 -6.20
CA ARG A 101 23.14 -8.27 -7.60
C ARG A 101 23.15 -7.01 -8.48
N GLY A 102 23.84 -5.96 -8.03
CA GLY A 102 24.10 -4.77 -8.85
C GLY A 102 25.18 -5.05 -9.88
#